data_AF-U9TNR1-F1
#
_entry.id   AF-U9TNR1-F1
#
_cell.length_a   1.000
_cell.length_b   1.000
_cell.length_c   1.000
_cell.angle_alpha   90.00
_cell.angle_beta   90.00
_cell.angle_gamma   90.00
#
_symmetry.space_group_name_H-M   'P 1'
#
loop_
_entity.id
_entity.type
_entity.pdbx_description
1 polymer ?
#
loop_
_entity_poly.entity_id
_entity_poly.type
_entity_poly.pdbx_seq_one_letter_code
_entity_poly.pdbx_strand_id
1 'polypeptide(L)'
;MIVLACGHVYTMETIDKLMEMKDYYEGSVEVGWTSIKILPNLSMNAKTCPTCRTPVKNVKRYGRIINKYILDMQTKKFLLKYGCQLKDIIMQIDPLKDEMINRRNKLKDALPKSGSRPIKVVLEEHKVVNRNLPEIIPHKYFEEIGKYHGFNRNNRKAWVAHVSELLNCYQKLTLIAEATKFPPHKKAFDVTVSSLYQAKLENEESYASDSSPPVMNTLSSISSETFQETLSQVGISIPQVDRRIYLDAFFVIIYIQKIIHNEILFIIQEVLKESTPTATINENTLSIKEIWKKFIERLQSSIKNHLNTIREIAESTLYSRHLLLVNIEILEFDLKLLIYQLRFSPNESTNDDAGDLQERITEKREDIKKRIENILESQGYKDSEEKFKNNIHARLVNLLENCNEIENCDLNLNNTLSIEEILEIYQAIKTEFKSSRHWYECPNGHLYTIEKCDECYFF
;
A
#
# COMPACT_ATOMS: atom_id res chain seq x y z
N MET A 1 12.88 8.11 -49.14
CA MET A 1 12.80 9.31 -48.26
C MET A 1 11.64 9.15 -47.30
N ILE A 2 11.69 9.80 -46.14
CA ILE A 2 10.63 9.77 -45.13
C ILE A 2 10.08 11.18 -44.95
N VAL A 3 8.76 11.30 -45.02
CA VAL A 3 8.04 12.55 -44.77
C VAL A 3 7.46 12.48 -43.37
N LEU A 4 7.85 13.41 -42.50
CA LEU A 4 7.30 13.52 -41.15
C LEU A 4 5.93 14.20 -41.19
N ALA A 5 5.12 14.00 -40.14
CA ALA A 5 3.80 14.64 -40.01
C ALA A 5 3.84 16.17 -40.03
N CYS A 6 4.98 16.78 -39.70
CA CYS A 6 5.21 18.23 -39.80
C CYS A 6 5.56 18.72 -41.22
N GLY A 7 5.54 17.84 -42.23
CA GLY A 7 5.85 18.16 -43.63
C GLY A 7 7.33 18.14 -44.00
N HIS A 8 8.25 18.09 -43.02
CA HIS A 8 9.69 18.01 -43.30
C HIS A 8 10.10 16.62 -43.84
N VAL A 9 11.00 16.63 -44.83
CA VAL A 9 11.48 15.45 -45.55
C VAL A 9 12.93 15.16 -45.19
N TYR A 10 13.23 13.90 -44.91
CA TYR A 10 14.59 13.44 -44.61
C TYR A 10 14.91 12.13 -45.33
N THR A 11 16.19 11.78 -45.40
CA THR A 11 16.61 10.44 -45.83
C THR A 11 16.26 9.42 -44.75
N MET A 12 16.11 8.15 -45.16
CA MET A 12 15.78 7.05 -44.24
C MET A 12 16.88 6.86 -43.19
N GLU A 13 18.15 6.94 -43.60
CA GLU A 13 19.31 6.80 -42.73
C GLU A 13 19.33 7.86 -41.62
N THR A 14 19.03 9.13 -41.94
CA THR A 14 19.01 10.21 -40.96
C THR A 14 17.96 9.98 -39.87
N ILE A 15 16.73 9.60 -40.24
CA ILE A 15 15.67 9.38 -39.25
C ILE A 15 15.86 8.03 -38.52
N ASP A 16 16.36 6.98 -39.19
CA ASP A 16 16.67 5.72 -38.51
C ASP A 16 17.72 5.92 -37.40
N LYS A 17 18.70 6.80 -37.63
CA LYS A 17 19.69 7.18 -36.60
C LYS A 17 19.06 8.02 -35.49
N LEU A 18 18.21 9.00 -35.82
CA LEU A 18 17.49 9.83 -34.84
C LEU A 18 16.55 9.00 -33.95
N MET A 19 15.90 8.01 -34.55
CA MET A 19 14.95 7.11 -33.88
C MET A 19 15.65 5.91 -33.21
N GLU A 20 16.99 5.86 -33.27
CA GLU A 20 17.83 4.84 -32.61
C GLU A 20 17.36 3.41 -32.92
N MET A 21 17.03 3.13 -34.20
CA MET A 21 16.43 1.85 -34.61
C MET A 21 17.20 0.60 -34.14
N LYS A 22 18.53 0.72 -34.01
CA LYS A 22 19.43 -0.34 -33.52
C LYS A 22 19.14 -0.78 -32.08
N ASP A 23 18.49 0.04 -31.27
CA ASP A 23 18.16 -0.28 -29.89
C ASP A 23 16.83 -1.06 -29.78
N TYR A 24 16.00 -1.02 -30.83
CA TYR A 24 14.65 -1.59 -30.85
C TYR A 24 14.50 -2.80 -31.78
N TYR A 25 15.42 -2.97 -32.73
CA TYR A 25 15.42 -4.02 -33.73
C TYR A 25 16.82 -4.60 -33.89
N GLU A 26 16.89 -5.87 -34.32
CA GLU A 26 18.13 -6.47 -34.80
C GLU A 26 18.27 -6.27 -36.31
N GLY A 27 19.51 -6.08 -36.77
CA GLY A 27 19.82 -5.82 -38.18
C GLY A 27 20.45 -4.45 -38.43
N SER A 28 20.46 -4.05 -39.69
CA SER A 28 21.01 -2.76 -40.14
C SER A 28 20.20 -2.20 -41.30
N VAL A 29 20.43 -0.93 -41.65
CA VAL A 29 19.78 -0.29 -42.81
C VAL A 29 20.13 -1.00 -44.12
N GLU A 30 21.33 -1.60 -44.20
CA GLU A 30 21.87 -2.26 -45.39
C GLU A 30 21.36 -3.71 -45.53
N VAL A 31 21.25 -4.44 -44.43
CA VAL A 31 20.82 -5.85 -44.40
C VAL A 31 19.29 -5.98 -44.23
N GLY A 32 18.64 -4.91 -43.76
CA GLY A 32 17.26 -4.93 -43.32
C GLY A 32 17.12 -5.24 -41.82
N TRP A 33 16.01 -4.82 -41.23
CA TRP A 33 15.65 -5.11 -39.85
C TRP A 33 14.95 -6.47 -39.79
N THR A 34 15.56 -7.45 -39.13
CA THR A 34 15.18 -8.87 -39.22
C THR A 34 14.37 -9.37 -38.02
N SER A 35 14.60 -8.80 -36.85
CA SER A 35 13.92 -9.23 -35.61
C SER A 35 13.73 -8.04 -34.65
N ILE A 36 12.97 -8.29 -33.59
CA ILE A 36 12.60 -7.32 -32.58
C ILE A 36 13.50 -7.48 -31.35
N LYS A 37 14.05 -6.38 -30.82
CA LYS A 37 14.73 -6.37 -29.51
C LYS A 37 13.75 -6.10 -28.37
N ILE A 38 14.09 -6.63 -27.18
CA ILE A 38 13.41 -6.28 -25.94
C ILE A 38 13.52 -4.76 -25.73
N LEU A 39 12.40 -4.13 -25.39
CA LEU A 39 12.36 -2.68 -25.19
C LEU A 39 13.27 -2.27 -24.03
N PRO A 40 14.03 -1.17 -24.17
CA PRO A 40 14.78 -0.62 -23.05
C PRO A 40 13.85 -0.23 -21.90
N ASN A 41 14.25 -0.54 -20.66
CA ASN A 41 13.52 -0.15 -19.44
C ASN A 41 13.64 1.35 -19.13
N LEU A 42 14.54 2.09 -19.80
CA LEU A 42 14.73 3.51 -19.58
C LEU A 42 13.58 4.34 -20.18
N SER A 43 13.08 5.31 -19.41
CA SER A 43 12.13 6.30 -19.90
C SER A 43 12.80 7.19 -20.94
N MET A 44 12.27 7.21 -22.16
CA MET A 44 12.84 7.95 -23.29
C MET A 44 12.05 9.23 -23.58
N ASN A 45 12.74 10.32 -23.93
CA ASN A 45 12.10 11.55 -24.40
C ASN A 45 11.58 11.40 -25.84
N ALA A 46 10.54 12.15 -26.18
CA ALA A 46 10.00 12.18 -27.53
C ALA A 46 11.08 12.61 -28.51
N LYS A 47 11.33 11.80 -29.53
CA LYS A 47 12.18 12.23 -30.66
C LYS A 47 11.41 13.28 -31.45
N THR A 48 12.06 14.40 -31.71
CA THR A 48 11.46 15.57 -32.38
C THR A 48 12.10 15.81 -33.73
N CYS A 49 11.35 16.45 -34.62
CA CYS A 49 11.88 16.88 -35.92
C CYS A 49 13.08 17.83 -35.70
N PRO A 50 14.24 17.58 -36.34
CA PRO A 50 15.42 18.45 -36.20
C PRO A 50 15.18 19.92 -36.60
N THR A 51 14.27 20.17 -37.54
CA THR A 51 14.02 21.51 -38.06
C THR A 51 13.00 22.30 -37.24
N CYS A 52 11.88 21.69 -36.84
CA CYS A 52 10.77 22.40 -36.18
C CYS A 52 10.47 21.93 -34.75
N ARG A 53 11.22 20.95 -34.24
CA ARG A 53 11.04 20.33 -32.92
C ARG A 53 9.66 19.70 -32.67
N THR A 54 8.82 19.57 -33.70
CA THR A 54 7.54 18.87 -33.59
C THR A 54 7.79 17.38 -33.32
N PRO A 55 7.14 16.75 -32.33
CA PRO A 55 7.31 15.33 -32.05
C PRO A 55 7.00 14.45 -33.26
N VAL A 56 7.85 13.44 -33.50
CA VAL A 56 7.63 12.47 -34.58
C VAL A 56 6.43 11.59 -34.23
N LYS A 57 5.39 11.61 -35.07
CA LYS A 57 4.14 10.86 -34.91
C LYS A 57 3.69 10.25 -36.25
N ASN A 58 2.88 9.20 -36.18
CA ASN A 58 2.17 8.59 -37.32
C ASN A 58 3.05 8.05 -38.46
N VAL A 59 4.31 7.70 -38.18
CA VAL A 59 5.18 7.02 -39.16
C VAL A 59 5.23 5.53 -38.82
N LYS A 60 4.61 4.68 -39.65
CA LYS A 60 4.46 3.23 -39.40
C LYS A 60 5.79 2.53 -39.10
N ARG A 61 6.87 2.87 -39.83
CA ARG A 61 8.22 2.32 -39.62
C ARG A 61 8.71 2.48 -38.18
N TYR A 62 8.39 3.60 -37.55
CA TYR A 62 8.83 3.94 -36.20
C TYR A 62 7.73 3.70 -35.14
N GLY A 63 6.66 3.00 -35.50
CA GLY A 63 5.49 2.80 -34.65
C GLY A 63 5.85 2.23 -33.28
N ARG A 64 6.78 1.28 -33.21
CA ARG A 64 7.25 0.68 -31.94
C ARG A 64 7.87 1.72 -31.00
N ILE A 65 8.76 2.56 -31.51
CA ILE A 65 9.44 3.62 -30.74
C ILE A 65 8.45 4.72 -30.34
N ILE A 66 7.58 5.13 -31.27
CA ILE A 66 6.53 6.13 -31.01
C ILE A 66 5.56 5.62 -29.93
N ASN A 67 5.12 4.37 -30.02
CA ASN A 67 4.20 3.77 -29.07
C ASN A 67 4.85 3.56 -27.70
N LYS A 68 6.13 3.16 -27.64
CA LYS A 68 6.91 3.10 -26.38
C LYS A 68 6.93 4.47 -25.70
N TYR A 69 7.23 5.53 -26.45
CA TYR A 69 7.20 6.90 -25.92
C TYR A 69 5.80 7.29 -25.41
N ILE A 70 4.74 6.98 -26.17
CA ILE A 70 3.36 7.27 -25.75
C ILE A 70 3.03 6.54 -24.44
N LEU A 71 3.43 5.26 -24.31
CA LEU A 71 3.23 4.46 -23.09
C LEU A 71 4.01 5.05 -21.90
N ASP A 72 5.27 5.44 -22.09
CA ASP A 72 6.09 6.06 -21.05
C ASP A 72 5.48 7.41 -20.60
N MET A 73 5.03 8.24 -21.55
CA MET A 73 4.37 9.52 -21.28
C MET A 73 3.05 9.34 -20.52
N GLN A 74 2.23 8.35 -20.92
CA GLN A 74 0.99 8.01 -20.23
C GLN A 74 1.26 7.51 -18.81
N THR A 75 2.31 6.70 -18.63
CA THR A 75 2.73 6.22 -17.31
C THR A 75 3.20 7.37 -16.43
N LYS A 76 4.02 8.29 -16.93
CA LYS A 76 4.41 9.51 -16.20
C LYS A 76 3.20 10.35 -15.80
N LYS A 77 2.25 10.59 -16.73
CA LYS A 77 1.01 11.33 -16.43
C LYS A 77 0.16 10.61 -15.37
N PHE A 78 0.06 9.29 -15.45
CA PHE A 78 -0.64 8.46 -14.48
C PHE A 78 -0.02 8.60 -13.09
N LEU A 79 1.30 8.44 -12.97
CA LEU A 79 2.02 8.56 -11.70
C LEU A 79 1.90 9.95 -11.10
N LEU A 80 2.03 11.01 -11.91
CA LEU A 80 1.86 12.39 -11.47
C LEU A 80 0.44 12.66 -10.95
N LYS A 81 -0.59 12.20 -11.68
CA LYS A 81 -1.99 12.38 -11.29
C LYS A 81 -2.26 11.80 -9.90
N TYR A 82 -1.95 10.53 -9.70
CA TYR A 82 -2.24 9.87 -8.42
C TYR A 82 -1.28 10.29 -7.31
N GLY A 83 -0.03 10.63 -7.63
CA GLY A 83 0.91 11.21 -6.67
C GLY A 83 0.43 12.56 -6.12
N CYS A 84 -0.10 13.44 -6.98
CA CYS A 84 -0.73 14.69 -6.55
C CYS A 84 -1.96 14.43 -5.67
N GLN A 85 -2.90 13.58 -6.11
CA GLN A 85 -4.10 13.26 -5.34
C GLN A 85 -3.79 12.66 -3.96
N LEU A 86 -2.82 11.75 -3.90
CA LEU A 86 -2.37 11.14 -2.66
C LEU A 86 -1.82 12.20 -1.71
N LYS A 87 -0.96 13.08 -2.21
CA LYS A 87 -0.40 14.18 -1.43
C LYS A 87 -1.48 15.13 -0.89
N ASP A 88 -2.45 15.48 -1.72
CA ASP A 88 -3.55 16.36 -1.31
C ASP A 88 -4.37 15.75 -0.18
N ILE A 89 -4.59 14.43 -0.21
CA ILE A 89 -5.26 13.71 0.88
C ILE A 89 -4.40 13.66 2.13
N ILE A 90 -3.10 13.34 2.01
CA ILE A 90 -2.16 13.33 3.15
C ILE A 90 -2.16 14.69 3.85
N MET A 91 -2.19 15.79 3.09
CA MET A 91 -2.24 17.15 3.65
C MET A 91 -3.53 17.46 4.41
N GLN A 92 -4.63 16.75 4.15
CA GLN A 92 -5.90 16.92 4.87
C GLN A 92 -5.95 16.11 6.17
N ILE A 93 -5.21 15.01 6.30
CA ILE A 93 -5.35 14.08 7.43
C ILE A 93 -4.93 14.72 8.76
N ASP A 94 -3.79 15.42 8.83
CA ASP A 94 -3.32 15.98 10.10
C ASP A 94 -4.25 17.07 10.66
N PRO A 95 -4.70 18.07 9.86
CA PRO A 95 -5.72 19.02 10.33
C PRO A 95 -6.99 18.33 10.83
N LEU A 96 -7.45 17.28 10.14
CA LEU A 96 -8.63 16.52 10.56
C LEU A 96 -8.38 15.75 11.87
N LYS A 97 -7.19 15.17 12.04
CA LYS A 97 -6.78 14.53 13.30
C LYS A 97 -6.82 15.53 14.45
N ASP A 98 -6.25 16.72 14.27
CA ASP A 98 -6.22 17.77 15.30
C ASP A 98 -7.63 18.26 15.62
N GLU A 99 -8.49 18.44 14.61
CA GLU A 99 -9.90 18.77 14.80
C GLU A 99 -10.64 17.68 15.58
N MET A 100 -10.41 16.41 15.26
CA MET A 100 -10.98 15.28 16.01
C MET A 100 -10.55 15.29 17.47
N ILE A 101 -9.26 15.52 17.75
CA ILE A 101 -8.75 15.64 19.12
C ILE A 101 -9.51 16.74 19.88
N ASN A 102 -9.70 17.91 19.25
CA ASN A 102 -10.46 19.02 19.83
C ASN A 102 -11.95 18.70 20.05
N ARG A 103 -12.53 17.79 19.26
CA ARG A 103 -13.94 17.36 19.38
C ARG A 103 -14.16 16.22 20.39
N ARG A 104 -13.09 15.67 21.00
CA ARG A 104 -13.18 14.54 21.96
C ARG A 104 -14.15 14.75 23.12
N ASN A 105 -14.23 15.96 23.68
CA ASN A 105 -15.18 16.26 24.76
C ASN A 105 -16.64 16.11 24.29
N LYS A 106 -16.96 16.59 23.08
CA LYS A 106 -18.30 16.44 22.48
C LYS A 106 -18.63 14.96 22.23
N LEU A 107 -17.65 14.18 21.79
CA LEU A 107 -17.80 12.73 21.62
C LEU A 107 -18.07 12.06 22.97
N LYS A 108 -17.31 12.40 24.02
CA LYS A 108 -17.48 11.89 25.38
C LYS A 108 -18.90 12.14 25.88
N ASP A 109 -19.43 13.35 25.69
CA ASP A 109 -20.78 13.72 26.13
C ASP A 109 -21.89 13.00 25.34
N ALA A 110 -21.65 12.71 24.06
CA ALA A 110 -22.63 12.06 23.18
C ALA A 110 -22.68 10.52 23.32
N LEU A 111 -21.62 9.90 23.88
CA LEU A 111 -21.54 8.45 24.02
C LEU A 111 -22.34 7.96 25.25
N PRO A 112 -23.23 6.96 25.10
CA PRO A 112 -23.93 6.36 26.22
C PRO A 112 -22.97 5.74 27.24
N LYS A 113 -23.12 6.10 28.51
CA LYS A 113 -22.25 5.67 29.62
C LYS A 113 -22.56 4.25 30.13
N SER A 114 -23.75 3.73 29.83
CA SER A 114 -24.19 2.40 30.24
C SER A 114 -24.99 1.69 29.13
N GLY A 115 -24.87 0.37 29.08
CA GLY A 115 -25.60 -0.47 28.14
C GLY A 115 -24.95 -1.85 28.00
N SER A 116 -25.78 -2.88 27.84
CA SER A 116 -25.35 -4.25 27.57
C SER A 116 -25.85 -4.73 26.21
N ARG A 117 -25.12 -5.65 25.57
CA ARG A 117 -25.51 -6.26 24.30
C ARG A 117 -25.41 -7.78 24.37
N PRO A 118 -26.31 -8.53 23.71
CA PRO A 118 -26.20 -9.98 23.61
C PRO A 118 -24.87 -10.39 22.98
N ILE A 119 -24.18 -11.35 23.59
CA ILE A 119 -22.87 -11.86 23.13
C ILE A 119 -22.91 -12.30 21.66
N LYS A 120 -24.01 -12.97 21.25
CA LYS A 120 -24.19 -13.50 19.90
C LYS A 120 -24.03 -12.43 18.81
N VAL A 121 -24.61 -11.24 19.02
CA VAL A 121 -24.58 -10.13 18.04
C VAL A 121 -23.17 -9.53 17.91
N VAL A 122 -22.40 -9.53 19.01
CA VAL A 122 -21.04 -8.93 19.03
C VAL A 122 -20.00 -9.90 18.46
N LEU A 123 -20.19 -11.20 18.69
CA LEU A 123 -19.27 -12.25 18.25
C LEU A 123 -19.49 -12.71 16.80
N GLU A 124 -20.60 -12.34 16.15
CA GLU A 124 -20.84 -12.66 14.74
C GLU A 124 -19.67 -12.20 13.85
N GLU A 125 -19.00 -13.19 13.24
CA GLU A 125 -17.92 -12.95 12.30
C GLU A 125 -18.50 -12.53 10.95
N HIS A 126 -18.24 -11.28 10.60
CA HIS A 126 -18.62 -10.74 9.31
C HIS A 126 -17.43 -10.83 8.36
N LYS A 127 -17.56 -11.60 7.28
CA LYS A 127 -16.60 -11.53 6.16
C LYS A 127 -16.76 -10.19 5.44
N VAL A 128 -15.97 -9.21 5.83
CA VAL A 128 -15.94 -7.90 5.19
C VAL A 128 -14.91 -7.93 4.07
N VAL A 129 -15.37 -8.18 2.85
CA VAL A 129 -14.50 -8.25 1.68
C VAL A 129 -14.78 -7.04 0.79
N ASN A 130 -13.75 -6.28 0.48
CA ASN A 130 -13.79 -5.33 -0.62
C ASN A 130 -13.66 -6.11 -1.93
N ARG A 131 -14.64 -5.97 -2.84
CA ARG A 131 -14.67 -6.73 -4.10
C ARG A 131 -13.43 -6.48 -4.98
N ASN A 132 -12.91 -5.26 -4.96
CA ASN A 132 -11.82 -4.86 -5.87
C ASN A 132 -10.44 -4.90 -5.19
N LEU A 133 -10.39 -4.85 -3.86
CA LEU A 133 -9.18 -4.87 -3.03
C LEU A 133 -9.40 -5.72 -1.77
N PRO A 134 -9.51 -7.05 -1.88
CA PRO A 134 -9.83 -7.92 -0.75
C PRO A 134 -8.85 -7.78 0.43
N GLU A 135 -7.62 -7.35 0.16
CA GLU A 135 -6.60 -7.08 1.16
C GLU A 135 -6.85 -5.85 2.05
N ILE A 136 -7.72 -4.91 1.64
CA ILE A 136 -8.00 -3.67 2.38
C ILE A 136 -9.42 -3.71 2.94
N ILE A 137 -9.54 -3.53 4.25
CA ILE A 137 -10.85 -3.37 4.91
C ILE A 137 -11.56 -2.11 4.38
N PRO A 138 -12.80 -2.21 3.87
CA PRO A 138 -13.58 -1.04 3.43
C PRO A 138 -13.84 -0.01 4.55
N HIS A 139 -13.84 1.28 4.22
CA HIS A 139 -14.25 2.36 5.14
C HIS A 139 -15.62 2.11 5.81
N LYS A 140 -16.57 1.48 5.10
CA LYS A 140 -17.89 1.10 5.61
C LYS A 140 -17.84 0.24 6.87
N TYR A 141 -16.78 -0.54 7.06
CA TYR A 141 -16.55 -1.30 8.29
C TYR A 141 -16.52 -0.39 9.52
N PHE A 142 -15.83 0.74 9.40
CA PHE A 142 -15.67 1.72 10.46
C PHE A 142 -16.88 2.65 10.62
N GLU A 143 -17.76 2.75 9.62
CA GLU A 143 -19.02 3.50 9.70
C GLU A 143 -20.15 2.66 10.31
N GLU A 144 -20.29 1.42 9.85
CA GLU A 144 -21.37 0.51 10.24
C GLU A 144 -21.03 -0.27 11.52
N ILE A 145 -20.48 0.40 12.53
CA ILE A 145 -20.08 -0.24 13.80
C ILE A 145 -21.24 -0.98 14.49
N GLY A 146 -22.49 -0.54 14.24
CA GLY A 146 -23.68 -1.22 14.75
C GLY A 146 -23.91 -2.60 14.15
N LYS A 147 -23.58 -2.78 12.87
CA LYS A 147 -23.69 -4.06 12.16
C LYS A 147 -22.56 -5.00 12.53
N TYR A 148 -21.33 -4.50 12.52
CA TYR A 148 -20.13 -5.32 12.67
C TYR A 148 -19.72 -5.61 14.12
N HIS A 149 -20.13 -4.76 15.06
CA HIS A 149 -19.74 -4.87 16.48
C HIS A 149 -20.94 -4.82 17.44
N GLY A 150 -22.17 -4.67 16.94
CA GLY A 150 -23.38 -4.65 17.79
C GLY A 150 -23.63 -3.34 18.54
N PHE A 151 -23.00 -2.23 18.14
CA PHE A 151 -23.28 -0.92 18.72
C PHE A 151 -24.70 -0.42 18.41
N ASN A 152 -25.28 0.34 19.35
CA ASN A 152 -26.61 0.91 19.16
C ASN A 152 -26.60 2.10 18.18
N ARG A 153 -27.80 2.59 17.86
CA ARG A 153 -27.98 3.73 16.94
C ARG A 153 -27.33 5.02 17.47
N ASN A 154 -27.31 5.25 18.77
CA ASN A 154 -26.77 6.47 19.39
C ASN A 154 -25.23 6.47 19.33
N ASN A 155 -24.59 5.38 19.76
CA ASN A 155 -23.16 5.14 19.63
C ASN A 155 -22.72 5.30 18.18
N ARG A 156 -23.44 4.66 17.23
CA ARG A 156 -23.12 4.78 15.81
C ARG A 156 -23.22 6.22 15.32
N LYS A 157 -24.27 6.96 15.69
CA LYS A 157 -24.42 8.36 15.29
C LYS A 157 -23.29 9.24 15.84
N ALA A 158 -22.98 9.12 17.12
CA ALA A 158 -21.90 9.88 17.76
C ALA A 158 -20.53 9.55 17.15
N TRP A 159 -20.25 8.25 16.95
CA TRP A 159 -19.03 7.78 16.31
C TRP A 159 -18.88 8.29 14.87
N VAL A 160 -19.89 8.06 14.02
CA VAL A 160 -19.82 8.48 12.62
C VAL A 160 -19.67 10.00 12.50
N ALA A 161 -20.37 10.79 13.33
CA ALA A 161 -20.21 12.24 13.35
C ALA A 161 -18.79 12.69 13.73
N HIS A 162 -18.05 11.86 14.48
CA HIS A 162 -16.67 12.15 14.89
C HIS A 162 -15.64 11.75 13.83
N VAL A 163 -15.84 10.61 13.15
CA VAL A 163 -14.83 10.02 12.25
C VAL A 163 -15.10 10.20 10.76
N SER A 164 -16.28 10.70 10.35
CA SER A 164 -16.72 10.68 8.95
C SER A 164 -15.78 11.38 7.97
N GLU A 165 -15.18 12.51 8.37
CA GLU A 165 -14.27 13.27 7.49
C GLU A 165 -12.99 12.49 7.22
N LEU A 166 -12.46 11.82 8.25
CA LEU A 166 -11.31 10.94 8.14
C LEU A 166 -11.62 9.69 7.30
N LEU A 167 -12.82 9.12 7.45
CA LEU A 167 -13.27 7.97 6.64
C LEU A 167 -13.51 8.34 5.17
N ASN A 168 -13.87 9.59 4.86
CA ASN A 168 -13.90 10.07 3.48
C ASN A 168 -12.49 10.08 2.85
N CYS A 169 -11.46 10.52 3.61
CA CYS A 169 -10.07 10.38 3.17
C CYS A 169 -9.69 8.91 2.96
N TYR A 170 -10.08 8.01 3.86
CA TYR A 170 -9.87 6.56 3.72
C TYR A 170 -10.50 6.01 2.43
N GLN A 171 -11.74 6.40 2.13
CA GLN A 171 -12.44 5.99 0.90
C GLN A 171 -11.68 6.47 -0.34
N LYS A 172 -11.27 7.75 -0.39
CA LYS A 172 -10.49 8.29 -1.50
C LYS A 172 -9.16 7.55 -1.68
N LEU A 173 -8.46 7.22 -0.60
CA LEU A 173 -7.22 6.44 -0.64
C LEU A 173 -7.45 5.01 -1.16
N THR A 174 -8.56 4.40 -0.77
CA THR A 174 -8.95 3.07 -1.27
C THR A 174 -9.15 3.10 -2.79
N LEU A 175 -9.80 4.16 -3.32
CA LEU A 175 -9.97 4.35 -4.77
C LEU A 175 -8.63 4.59 -5.49
N ILE A 176 -7.70 5.33 -4.87
CA ILE A 176 -6.35 5.51 -5.41
C ILE A 176 -5.62 4.18 -5.47
N ALA A 177 -5.61 3.41 -4.36
CA ALA A 177 -4.98 2.09 -4.30
C ALA A 177 -5.59 1.13 -5.34
N GLU A 178 -6.90 1.17 -5.54
CA GLU A 178 -7.58 0.32 -6.53
C GLU A 178 -7.12 0.66 -7.95
N ALA A 179 -7.04 1.95 -8.26
CA ALA A 179 -6.61 2.43 -9.56
C ALA A 179 -5.12 2.16 -9.83
N THR A 180 -4.27 2.19 -8.79
CA THR A 180 -2.81 2.08 -8.90
C THR A 180 -2.28 0.67 -8.69
N LYS A 181 -3.09 -0.26 -8.16
CA LYS A 181 -2.73 -1.68 -8.05
C LYS A 181 -2.34 -2.26 -9.43
N PHE A 182 -3.03 -1.88 -10.49
CA PHE A 182 -2.68 -2.31 -11.85
C PHE A 182 -2.75 -1.11 -12.80
N PRO A 183 -1.59 -0.51 -13.17
CA PRO A 183 -1.52 0.61 -14.09
C PRO A 183 -2.14 0.27 -15.45
N PRO A 184 -2.57 1.28 -16.24
CA PRO A 184 -3.20 1.08 -17.54
C PRO A 184 -2.36 0.25 -18.51
N HIS A 185 -1.04 0.44 -18.52
CA HIS A 185 -0.14 -0.31 -19.40
C HIS A 185 -0.09 -1.80 -19.05
N LYS A 186 -0.18 -2.15 -17.76
CA LYS A 186 -0.26 -3.55 -17.35
C LYS A 186 -1.59 -4.16 -17.73
N LYS A 187 -2.70 -3.45 -17.48
CA LYS A 187 -4.03 -3.91 -17.90
C LYS A 187 -4.07 -4.16 -19.40
N ALA A 188 -3.50 -3.25 -20.20
CA ALA A 188 -3.43 -3.39 -21.65
C ALA A 188 -2.55 -4.59 -22.07
N PHE A 189 -1.41 -4.80 -21.41
CA PHE A 189 -0.56 -5.96 -21.64
C PHE A 189 -1.29 -7.27 -21.31
N ASP A 190 -1.89 -7.37 -20.13
CA ASP A 190 -2.60 -8.57 -19.68
C ASP A 190 -3.75 -8.91 -20.66
N VAL A 191 -4.53 -7.91 -21.09
CA VAL A 191 -5.57 -8.07 -22.12
C VAL A 191 -4.99 -8.53 -23.46
N THR A 192 -3.85 -7.97 -23.87
CA THR A 192 -3.19 -8.34 -25.14
C THR A 192 -2.69 -9.77 -25.09
N VAL A 193 -2.00 -10.18 -24.02
CA VAL A 193 -1.52 -11.55 -23.80
C VAL A 193 -2.70 -12.51 -23.79
N SER A 194 -3.77 -12.21 -23.05
CA SER A 194 -4.97 -13.05 -23.03
C SER A 194 -5.60 -13.18 -24.43
N SER A 195 -5.74 -12.09 -25.18
CA SER A 195 -6.33 -12.13 -26.53
C SER A 195 -5.50 -12.95 -27.52
N LEU A 196 -4.16 -12.83 -27.49
CA LEU A 196 -3.27 -13.60 -28.34
C LEU A 196 -3.27 -15.08 -27.96
N TYR A 197 -3.28 -15.36 -26.67
CA TYR A 197 -3.37 -16.74 -26.17
C TYR A 197 -4.68 -17.40 -26.62
N GLN A 198 -5.82 -16.70 -26.50
CA GLN A 198 -7.11 -17.20 -26.99
C GLN A 198 -7.11 -17.42 -28.52
N ALA A 199 -6.60 -16.47 -29.29
CA ALA A 199 -6.49 -16.63 -30.75
C ALA A 199 -5.61 -17.82 -31.16
N LYS A 200 -4.57 -18.16 -30.37
CA LYS A 200 -3.75 -19.35 -30.62
C LYS A 200 -4.51 -20.65 -30.33
N LEU A 201 -5.23 -20.71 -29.20
CA LEU A 201 -6.07 -21.85 -28.87
C LEU A 201 -7.14 -22.11 -29.94
N GLU A 202 -7.79 -21.06 -30.44
CA GLU A 202 -8.79 -21.16 -31.52
C GLU A 202 -8.19 -21.70 -32.84
N ASN A 203 -6.94 -21.34 -33.16
CA ASN A 203 -6.25 -21.86 -34.33
C ASN A 203 -5.82 -23.32 -34.14
N GLU A 204 -5.35 -23.71 -32.96
CA GLU A 204 -4.95 -25.10 -32.65
C GLU A 204 -6.16 -26.06 -32.63
N GLU A 205 -7.31 -25.63 -32.11
CA GLU A 205 -8.55 -26.41 -32.13
C GLU A 205 -9.11 -26.61 -33.55
N SER A 206 -8.84 -25.70 -34.49
CA SER A 206 -9.26 -25.82 -35.89
C SER A 206 -8.55 -26.94 -36.67
N TYR A 207 -7.35 -27.35 -36.23
CA TYR A 207 -6.58 -28.46 -36.83
C TYR A 207 -6.81 -29.80 -36.12
N ALA A 208 -7.44 -29.81 -34.94
CA ALA A 208 -7.64 -31.01 -34.13
C ALA A 208 -8.89 -31.84 -34.52
N SER A 209 -9.65 -31.42 -35.54
CA SER A 209 -10.84 -32.13 -36.01
C SER A 209 -10.55 -33.47 -36.71
N ASP A 210 -9.30 -33.79 -37.05
CA ASP A 210 -8.98 -34.96 -37.91
C ASP A 210 -8.07 -36.03 -37.29
N SER A 211 -7.83 -36.04 -35.97
CA SER A 211 -7.19 -37.21 -35.34
C SER A 211 -7.50 -37.40 -33.85
N SER A 212 -7.65 -38.68 -33.49
CA SER A 212 -8.01 -39.32 -32.22
C SER A 212 -7.42 -38.70 -30.92
N PRO A 213 -8.01 -38.98 -29.72
CA PRO A 213 -7.91 -38.10 -28.56
C PRO A 213 -6.49 -38.09 -27.94
N PRO A 214 -5.97 -36.92 -27.50
CA PRO A 214 -4.63 -36.84 -26.95
C PRO A 214 -4.57 -37.20 -25.46
N VAL A 215 -3.45 -37.82 -25.10
CA VAL A 215 -3.03 -38.22 -23.76
C VAL A 215 -2.89 -36.99 -22.84
N MET A 216 -3.41 -37.09 -21.62
CA MET A 216 -3.63 -36.00 -20.65
C MET A 216 -2.37 -35.27 -20.14
N ASN A 217 -1.16 -35.73 -20.51
CA ASN A 217 0.12 -35.16 -20.05
C ASN A 217 0.79 -34.20 -21.05
N THR A 218 0.32 -34.14 -22.31
CA THR A 218 0.91 -33.26 -23.35
C THR A 218 0.34 -31.84 -23.32
N LEU A 219 -0.89 -31.66 -22.82
CA LEU A 219 -1.58 -30.36 -22.77
C LEU A 219 -0.93 -29.36 -21.79
N SER A 220 -0.34 -29.84 -20.69
CA SER A 220 0.33 -28.97 -19.71
C SER A 220 1.66 -28.42 -20.24
N SER A 221 2.44 -29.24 -20.97
CA SER A 221 3.69 -28.81 -21.61
C SER A 221 3.43 -27.90 -22.82
N ILE A 222 2.43 -28.23 -23.66
CA ILE A 222 2.02 -27.39 -24.80
C ILE A 222 1.54 -26.03 -24.30
N SER A 223 0.71 -25.98 -23.25
CA SER A 223 0.20 -24.71 -22.70
C SER A 223 1.31 -23.76 -22.21
N SER A 224 2.44 -24.29 -21.72
CA SER A 224 3.57 -23.51 -21.23
C SER A 224 4.45 -22.99 -22.37
N GLU A 225 4.71 -23.79 -23.41
CA GLU A 225 5.45 -23.35 -24.60
C GLU A 225 4.63 -22.32 -25.39
N THR A 226 3.34 -22.57 -25.63
CA THR A 226 2.43 -21.64 -26.29
C THR A 226 2.35 -20.31 -25.55
N PHE A 227 2.38 -20.32 -24.20
CA PHE A 227 2.42 -19.11 -23.39
C PHE A 227 3.74 -18.33 -23.52
N GLN A 228 4.90 -19.01 -23.50
CA GLN A 228 6.20 -18.34 -23.70
C GLN A 228 6.35 -17.76 -25.12
N GLU A 229 5.86 -18.46 -26.13
CA GLU A 229 5.81 -17.93 -27.49
C GLU A 229 4.84 -16.74 -27.62
N THR A 230 3.76 -16.73 -26.85
CA THR A 230 2.84 -15.59 -26.82
C THR A 230 3.55 -14.35 -26.25
N LEU A 231 4.36 -14.53 -25.19
CA LEU A 231 5.16 -13.45 -24.61
C LEU A 231 6.23 -12.91 -25.58
N SER A 232 6.87 -13.77 -26.38
CA SER A 232 7.87 -13.33 -27.37
C SER A 232 7.23 -12.52 -28.51
N GLN A 233 6.00 -12.85 -28.90
CA GLN A 233 5.26 -12.15 -29.97
C GLN A 233 4.68 -10.79 -29.54
N VAL A 234 4.31 -10.62 -28.27
CA VAL A 234 3.93 -9.29 -27.74
C VAL A 234 5.09 -8.31 -27.87
N GLY A 235 6.33 -8.80 -27.78
CA GLY A 235 7.53 -7.99 -27.97
C GLY A 235 7.66 -6.87 -26.94
N ILE A 236 6.99 -6.98 -25.79
CA ILE A 236 7.16 -6.10 -24.62
C ILE A 236 7.52 -7.05 -23.48
N SER A 237 8.52 -6.68 -22.67
CA SER A 237 8.76 -7.40 -21.41
C SER A 237 7.52 -7.35 -20.53
N ILE A 238 7.33 -8.37 -19.67
CA ILE A 238 6.23 -8.37 -18.69
C ILE A 238 6.27 -7.01 -17.95
N PRO A 239 5.22 -6.18 -18.02
CA PRO A 239 5.26 -4.85 -17.45
C PRO A 239 5.47 -4.97 -15.95
N GLN A 240 6.63 -4.51 -15.51
CA GLN A 240 6.93 -4.40 -14.10
C GLN A 240 6.06 -3.29 -13.54
N VAL A 241 5.15 -3.67 -12.65
CA VAL A 241 4.16 -2.76 -12.09
C VAL A 241 4.87 -1.77 -11.20
N ASP A 242 4.75 -0.48 -11.51
CA ASP A 242 5.05 0.52 -10.50
C ASP A 242 4.00 0.43 -9.38
N ARG A 243 4.38 -0.20 -8.27
CA ARG A 243 3.55 -0.40 -7.08
C ARG A 243 3.70 0.73 -6.07
N ARG A 244 4.56 1.71 -6.31
CA ARG A 244 4.89 2.74 -5.31
C ARG A 244 3.65 3.45 -4.80
N ILE A 245 2.84 4.03 -5.70
CA ILE A 245 1.64 4.80 -5.30
C ILE A 245 0.61 3.91 -4.59
N TYR A 246 0.52 2.63 -5.00
CA TYR A 246 -0.33 1.65 -4.34
C TYR A 246 0.14 1.39 -2.90
N LEU A 247 1.44 1.12 -2.70
CA LEU A 247 2.03 0.90 -1.38
C LEU A 247 1.94 2.16 -0.51
N ASP A 248 2.21 3.34 -1.07
CA ASP A 248 2.11 4.63 -0.39
C ASP A 248 0.66 4.87 0.09
N ALA A 249 -0.34 4.65 -0.77
CA ALA A 249 -1.75 4.75 -0.40
C ALA A 249 -2.13 3.74 0.70
N PHE A 250 -1.58 2.52 0.65
CA PHE A 250 -1.81 1.49 1.66
C PHE A 250 -1.22 1.87 3.03
N PHE A 251 -0.01 2.44 3.06
CA PHE A 251 0.58 2.98 4.30
C PHE A 251 -0.28 4.11 4.89
N VAL A 252 -0.80 5.01 4.07
CA VAL A 252 -1.67 6.10 4.55
C VAL A 252 -3.01 5.56 5.05
N ILE A 253 -3.54 4.49 4.44
CA ILE A 253 -4.71 3.76 4.95
C ILE A 253 -4.43 3.23 6.37
N ILE A 254 -3.28 2.58 6.59
CA ILE A 254 -2.87 2.09 7.91
C ILE A 254 -2.71 3.25 8.90
N TYR A 255 -2.19 4.40 8.46
CA TYR A 255 -2.11 5.59 9.30
C TYR A 255 -3.48 6.04 9.81
N ILE A 256 -4.48 6.10 8.93
CA ILE A 256 -5.85 6.40 9.34
C ILE A 256 -6.36 5.35 10.34
N GLN A 257 -6.07 4.06 10.13
CA GLN A 257 -6.44 3.03 11.11
C GLN A 257 -5.76 3.23 12.46
N LYS A 258 -4.49 3.67 12.49
CA LYS A 258 -3.76 4.02 13.72
C LYS A 258 -4.39 5.23 14.43
N ILE A 259 -4.88 6.23 13.71
CA ILE A 259 -5.64 7.36 14.27
C ILE A 259 -6.94 6.84 14.90
N ILE A 260 -7.72 6.04 14.16
CA ILE A 260 -8.96 5.43 14.66
C ILE A 260 -8.69 4.59 15.92
N HIS A 261 -7.59 3.82 15.93
CA HIS A 261 -7.15 3.04 17.09
C HIS A 261 -6.93 3.91 18.32
N ASN A 262 -6.27 5.07 18.17
CA ASN A 262 -6.07 6.01 19.26
C ASN A 262 -7.38 6.61 19.78
N GLU A 263 -8.32 6.92 18.89
CA GLU A 263 -9.63 7.44 19.29
C GLU A 263 -10.44 6.39 20.05
N ILE A 264 -10.39 5.12 19.64
CA ILE A 264 -11.03 4.04 20.40
C ILE A 264 -10.36 3.86 21.77
N LEU A 265 -9.03 3.95 21.83
CA LEU A 265 -8.28 3.85 23.06
C LEU A 265 -8.64 4.99 24.04
N PHE A 266 -8.78 6.22 23.54
CA PHE A 266 -9.30 7.36 24.29
C PHE A 266 -10.70 7.10 24.83
N ILE A 267 -11.62 6.55 24.01
CA ILE A 267 -12.97 6.19 24.45
C ILE A 267 -12.91 5.16 25.59
N ILE A 268 -12.06 4.13 25.45
CA ILE A 268 -11.90 3.09 26.48
C ILE A 268 -11.39 3.69 27.81
N GLN A 269 -10.53 4.70 27.75
CA GLN A 269 -9.91 5.32 28.92
C GLN A 269 -10.79 6.37 29.60
N GLU A 270 -11.38 7.29 28.84
CA GLU A 270 -12.00 8.49 29.42
C GLU A 270 -13.51 8.38 29.59
N VAL A 271 -14.18 7.68 28.68
CA VAL A 271 -15.65 7.56 28.69
C VAL A 271 -16.10 6.48 29.68
N LEU A 272 -15.22 5.54 30.01
CA LEU A 272 -15.56 4.32 30.76
C LEU A 272 -14.93 4.25 32.16
N LYS A 273 -14.25 5.32 32.61
CA LYS A 273 -13.88 5.54 34.03
C LYS A 273 -15.11 5.80 34.92
N GLU A 274 -16.22 6.25 34.34
CA GLU A 274 -17.44 6.66 35.07
C GLU A 274 -18.48 5.53 35.24
N SER A 275 -18.22 4.31 34.74
CA SER A 275 -19.15 3.20 34.91
C SER A 275 -19.03 2.60 36.31
N THR A 276 -19.91 2.98 37.23
CA THR A 276 -20.09 2.28 38.51
C THR A 276 -20.50 0.83 38.27
N PRO A 277 -19.97 -0.14 39.05
CA PRO A 277 -20.34 -1.54 38.95
C PRO A 277 -21.74 -1.73 39.55
N THR A 278 -22.77 -1.47 38.75
CA THR A 278 -24.15 -1.76 39.11
C THR A 278 -24.85 -2.32 37.88
N ALA A 279 -24.45 -3.52 37.49
CA ALA A 279 -25.25 -4.36 36.61
C ALA A 279 -25.02 -5.81 36.99
N THR A 280 -26.11 -6.46 37.40
CA THR A 280 -26.22 -7.91 37.60
C THR A 280 -25.57 -8.63 36.42
N ILE A 281 -24.54 -9.43 36.68
CA ILE A 281 -23.81 -10.20 35.68
C ILE A 281 -24.83 -11.18 35.07
N ASN A 282 -25.28 -10.88 33.86
CA ASN A 282 -26.07 -11.81 33.07
C ASN A 282 -25.08 -12.45 32.09
N GLU A 283 -24.84 -13.76 32.23
CA GLU A 283 -23.77 -14.51 31.52
C GLU A 283 -23.82 -14.38 29.99
N ASN A 284 -24.92 -13.90 29.43
CA ASN A 284 -25.17 -13.78 27.99
C ASN A 284 -25.02 -12.37 27.40
N THR A 285 -24.57 -11.37 28.18
CA THR A 285 -24.47 -9.97 27.71
C THR A 285 -23.11 -9.34 27.98
N LEU A 286 -22.56 -8.64 26.97
CA LEU A 286 -21.32 -7.84 27.09
C LEU A 286 -21.63 -6.40 27.47
N SER A 287 -20.79 -5.84 28.34
CA SER A 287 -20.77 -4.42 28.65
C SER A 287 -20.29 -3.60 27.44
N ILE A 288 -20.70 -2.33 27.37
CA ILE A 288 -20.20 -1.40 26.35
C ILE A 288 -18.67 -1.29 26.32
N LYS A 289 -18.01 -1.47 27.47
CA LYS A 289 -16.55 -1.49 27.61
C LYS A 289 -15.93 -2.68 26.89
N GLU A 290 -16.47 -3.87 27.08
CA GLU A 290 -16.00 -5.07 26.39
C GLU A 290 -16.25 -5.01 24.88
N ILE A 291 -17.33 -4.35 24.44
CA ILE A 291 -17.59 -4.15 23.01
C ILE A 291 -16.52 -3.24 22.38
N TRP A 292 -16.15 -2.14 23.04
CA TRP A 292 -15.06 -1.28 22.58
C TRP A 292 -13.69 -1.99 22.63
N LYS A 293 -13.42 -2.80 23.67
CA LYS A 293 -12.22 -3.67 23.74
C LYS A 293 -12.16 -4.66 22.56
N LYS A 294 -13.26 -5.34 22.26
CA LYS A 294 -13.32 -6.24 21.09
C LYS A 294 -13.17 -5.50 19.76
N PHE A 295 -13.68 -4.27 19.66
CA PHE A 295 -13.49 -3.46 18.46
C PHE A 295 -12.01 -3.09 18.26
N ILE A 296 -11.32 -2.61 19.30
CA ILE A 296 -9.90 -2.27 19.19
C ILE A 296 -9.03 -3.49 18.89
N GLU A 297 -9.34 -4.66 19.45
CA GLU A 297 -8.65 -5.93 19.16
C GLU A 297 -8.82 -6.37 17.70
N ARG A 298 -10.04 -6.28 17.15
CA ARG A 298 -10.29 -6.55 15.73
C ARG A 298 -9.55 -5.56 14.83
N LEU A 299 -9.52 -4.29 15.19
CA LEU A 299 -8.76 -3.27 14.47
C LEU A 299 -7.25 -3.54 14.54
N GLN A 300 -6.73 -3.97 15.69
CA GLN A 300 -5.34 -4.34 15.86
C GLN A 300 -4.95 -5.51 14.96
N SER A 301 -5.79 -6.56 14.91
CA SER A 301 -5.61 -7.67 13.98
C SER A 301 -5.64 -7.22 12.52
N SER A 302 -6.56 -6.32 12.15
CA SER A 302 -6.61 -5.73 10.80
C SER A 302 -5.31 -4.99 10.45
N ILE A 303 -4.80 -4.13 11.32
CA ILE A 303 -3.57 -3.37 11.06
C ILE A 303 -2.39 -4.32 10.86
N LYS A 304 -2.28 -5.36 11.70
CA LYS A 304 -1.23 -6.38 11.59
C LYS A 304 -1.33 -7.15 10.26
N ASN A 305 -2.54 -7.54 9.84
CA ASN A 305 -2.75 -8.19 8.56
C ASN A 305 -2.39 -7.28 7.38
N HIS A 306 -2.81 -6.01 7.41
CA HIS A 306 -2.45 -5.05 6.37
C HIS A 306 -0.94 -4.82 6.27
N LEU A 307 -0.24 -4.70 7.40
CA LEU A 307 1.23 -4.59 7.43
C LEU A 307 1.91 -5.83 6.84
N ASN A 308 1.46 -7.04 7.20
CA ASN A 308 1.98 -8.27 6.61
C ASN A 308 1.73 -8.35 5.10
N THR A 309 0.55 -7.93 4.62
CA THR A 309 0.27 -7.88 3.18
C THR A 309 1.16 -6.88 2.46
N ILE A 310 1.44 -5.71 3.05
CA ILE A 310 2.41 -4.76 2.48
C ILE A 310 3.80 -5.40 2.41
N ARG A 311 4.23 -6.11 3.45
CA ARG A 311 5.52 -6.82 3.47
C ARG A 311 5.62 -7.86 2.36
N GLU A 312 4.63 -8.75 2.23
CA GLU A 312 4.59 -9.76 1.17
C GLU A 312 4.62 -9.14 -0.23
N ILE A 313 3.89 -8.04 -0.44
CA ILE A 313 3.89 -7.33 -1.72
C ILE A 313 5.24 -6.66 -1.96
N ALA A 314 5.83 -5.99 -0.98
CA ALA A 314 7.13 -5.34 -1.12
C ALA A 314 8.26 -6.35 -1.38
N GLU A 315 8.26 -7.50 -0.71
CA GLU A 315 9.20 -8.61 -0.93
C GLU A 315 9.05 -9.20 -2.34
N SER A 316 7.82 -9.56 -2.74
CA SER A 316 7.57 -10.15 -4.06
C SER A 316 7.80 -9.20 -5.23
N THR A 317 7.78 -7.88 -4.99
CA THR A 317 7.99 -6.86 -6.01
C THR A 317 9.35 -6.15 -5.91
N LEU A 318 10.22 -6.58 -4.99
CA LEU A 318 11.58 -6.05 -4.78
C LEU A 318 11.61 -4.54 -4.46
N TYR A 319 10.57 -4.01 -3.82
CA TYR A 319 10.55 -2.61 -3.34
C TYR A 319 11.28 -2.51 -2.00
N SER A 320 12.60 -2.43 -2.07
CA SER A 320 13.51 -2.49 -0.91
C SER A 320 13.22 -1.41 0.14
N ARG A 321 12.92 -0.19 -0.31
CA ARG A 321 12.58 0.95 0.56
C ARG A 321 11.28 0.70 1.34
N HIS A 322 10.23 0.25 0.65
CA HIS A 322 8.93 -0.05 1.28
C HIS A 322 9.03 -1.26 2.21
N LEU A 323 9.90 -2.23 1.90
CA LEU A 323 10.18 -3.37 2.76
C LEU A 323 10.83 -2.94 4.09
N LEU A 324 11.81 -2.02 4.06
CA LEU A 324 12.38 -1.46 5.27
C LEU A 324 11.33 -0.68 6.08
N LEU A 325 10.54 0.16 5.41
CA LEU A 325 9.49 0.95 6.05
C LEU A 325 8.45 0.07 6.75
N VAL A 326 7.95 -0.99 6.08
CA VAL A 326 6.93 -1.86 6.69
C VAL A 326 7.51 -2.65 7.86
N ASN A 327 8.77 -3.08 7.80
CA ASN A 327 9.41 -3.78 8.91
C ASN A 327 9.47 -2.91 10.17
N ILE A 328 9.78 -1.61 10.02
CA ILE A 328 9.79 -0.67 11.15
C ILE A 328 8.37 -0.40 11.65
N GLU A 329 7.41 -0.20 10.73
CA GLU A 329 6.00 0.00 11.09
C GLU A 329 5.41 -1.19 11.86
N ILE A 330 5.83 -2.41 11.53
CA ILE A 330 5.50 -3.63 12.27
C ILE A 330 6.07 -3.57 13.68
N LEU A 331 7.35 -3.21 13.85
CA LEU A 331 7.97 -3.11 15.18
C LEU A 331 7.30 -2.04 16.04
N GLU A 332 7.05 -0.85 15.50
CA GLU A 332 6.36 0.23 16.20
C GLU A 332 4.95 -0.21 16.63
N PHE A 333 4.27 -0.96 15.77
CA PHE A 333 2.94 -1.47 16.08
C PHE A 333 2.97 -2.61 17.09
N ASP A 334 3.92 -3.54 17.01
CA ASP A 334 4.11 -4.62 17.98
C ASP A 334 4.39 -4.04 19.39
N LEU A 335 5.22 -2.99 19.48
CA LEU A 335 5.42 -2.24 20.73
C LEU A 335 4.12 -1.62 21.26
N LYS A 336 3.30 -1.05 20.36
CA LYS A 336 2.00 -0.51 20.73
C LYS A 336 1.03 -1.59 21.25
N LEU A 337 1.07 -2.79 20.67
CA LEU A 337 0.29 -3.93 21.15
C LEU A 337 0.76 -4.37 22.54
N LEU A 338 2.08 -4.39 22.79
CA LEU A 338 2.64 -4.68 24.12
C LEU A 338 2.15 -3.69 25.18
N ILE A 339 2.21 -2.38 24.90
CA ILE A 339 1.74 -1.33 25.81
C ILE A 339 0.23 -1.49 26.09
N TYR A 340 -0.55 -1.85 25.07
CA TYR A 340 -1.98 -2.12 25.25
C TYR A 340 -2.22 -3.34 26.16
N GLN A 341 -1.47 -4.43 25.97
CA GLN A 341 -1.56 -5.65 26.79
C GLN A 341 -1.21 -5.38 28.25
N LEU A 342 -0.18 -4.57 28.50
CA LEU A 342 0.21 -4.13 29.84
C LEU A 342 -0.91 -3.36 30.55
N ARG A 343 -1.61 -2.47 29.84
CA ARG A 343 -2.67 -1.63 30.43
C ARG A 343 -3.99 -2.35 30.67
N PHE A 344 -4.34 -3.33 29.83
CA PHE A 344 -5.67 -3.95 29.82
C PHE A 344 -5.62 -5.46 30.05
N SER A 345 -4.60 -5.95 30.77
CA SER A 345 -4.35 -7.38 31.03
C SER A 345 -5.65 -8.16 31.35
N PRO A 346 -5.84 -9.37 30.80
CA PRO A 346 -7.11 -10.09 30.89
C PRO A 346 -7.52 -10.52 32.31
N ASN A 347 -6.59 -10.55 33.28
CA ASN A 347 -6.81 -11.27 34.52
C ASN A 347 -6.73 -10.34 35.74
N GLU A 348 -7.88 -9.82 36.16
CA GLU A 348 -8.12 -9.37 37.55
C GLU A 348 -8.26 -10.56 38.53
N SER A 349 -7.87 -11.77 38.15
CA SER A 349 -8.00 -12.97 38.99
C SER A 349 -6.74 -13.83 38.96
N THR A 350 -6.14 -13.97 40.15
CA THR A 350 -5.05 -14.87 40.59
C THR A 350 -3.60 -14.43 40.33
N ASN A 351 -2.81 -14.43 41.40
CA ASN A 351 -1.42 -13.98 41.47
C ASN A 351 -0.42 -14.91 40.74
N ASP A 352 -0.84 -16.09 40.27
CA ASP A 352 0.02 -17.05 39.55
C ASP A 352 0.23 -16.68 38.07
N ASP A 353 -0.63 -15.83 37.47
CA ASP A 353 -0.53 -15.44 36.04
C ASP A 353 0.40 -14.25 35.75
N ALA A 354 0.84 -13.53 36.80
CA ALA A 354 1.66 -12.33 36.63
C ALA A 354 3.09 -12.65 36.17
N GLY A 355 3.65 -13.78 36.62
CA GLY A 355 4.99 -14.24 36.22
C GLY A 355 5.05 -14.65 34.75
N ASP A 356 4.07 -15.43 34.29
CA ASP A 356 3.95 -15.88 32.89
C ASP A 356 3.65 -14.73 31.91
N LEU A 357 2.92 -13.70 32.36
CA LEU A 357 2.73 -12.49 31.56
C LEU A 357 4.02 -11.67 31.45
N GLN A 358 4.77 -11.52 32.54
CA GLN A 358 6.05 -10.80 32.57
C GLN A 358 7.10 -11.48 31.67
N GLU A 359 7.16 -12.82 31.69
CA GLU A 359 8.02 -13.62 30.83
C GLU A 359 7.67 -13.39 29.35
N ARG A 360 6.39 -13.54 28.97
CA ARG A 360 5.92 -13.29 27.59
C ARG A 360 6.18 -11.86 27.09
N ILE A 361 6.13 -10.87 27.97
CA ILE A 361 6.45 -9.48 27.63
C ILE A 361 7.96 -9.31 27.40
N THR A 362 8.76 -9.91 28.27
CA THR A 362 10.23 -9.89 28.15
C THR A 362 10.68 -10.55 26.85
N GLU A 363 10.12 -11.72 26.51
CA GLU A 363 10.40 -12.41 25.24
C GLU A 363 10.08 -11.56 24.02
N LYS A 364 8.88 -10.95 23.97
CA LYS A 364 8.48 -10.09 22.85
C LYS A 364 9.34 -8.84 22.73
N ARG A 365 9.79 -8.29 23.86
CA ARG A 365 10.70 -7.14 23.88
C ARG A 365 12.07 -7.51 23.31
N GLU A 366 12.61 -8.65 23.72
CA GLU A 366 13.89 -9.16 23.17
C GLU A 366 13.77 -9.50 21.68
N ASP A 367 12.63 -10.05 21.23
CA ASP A 367 12.34 -10.24 19.80
C ASP A 367 12.34 -8.90 19.03
N ILE A 368 11.73 -7.85 19.59
CA ILE A 368 11.77 -6.50 19.01
C ILE A 368 13.21 -6.00 18.90
N LYS A 369 14.01 -6.05 19.98
CA LYS A 369 15.42 -5.62 19.98
C LYS A 369 16.23 -6.36 18.91
N LYS A 370 16.10 -7.69 18.86
CA LYS A 370 16.78 -8.53 17.87
C LYS A 370 16.38 -8.15 16.44
N ARG A 371 15.11 -7.84 16.19
CA ARG A 371 14.66 -7.39 14.85
C ARG A 371 15.19 -6.01 14.49
N ILE A 372 15.37 -5.10 15.45
CA ILE A 372 16.04 -3.81 15.22
C ILE A 372 17.47 -4.04 14.74
N GLU A 373 18.22 -4.89 15.44
CA GLU A 373 19.60 -5.26 15.08
C GLU A 373 19.66 -5.85 13.67
N ASN A 374 18.78 -6.80 13.35
CA ASN A 374 18.69 -7.38 12.01
C ASN A 374 18.43 -6.32 10.91
N ILE A 375 17.60 -5.30 11.18
CA ILE A 375 17.35 -4.22 10.22
C ILE A 375 18.61 -3.37 10.03
N LEU A 376 19.32 -3.01 11.11
CA LEU A 376 20.56 -2.23 11.06
C LEU A 376 21.68 -2.97 10.33
N GLU A 377 21.72 -4.30 10.43
CA GLU A 377 22.70 -5.15 9.75
C GLU A 377 22.33 -5.45 8.29
N SER A 378 21.07 -5.27 7.91
CA SER A 378 20.56 -5.60 6.58
C SER A 378 21.27 -4.81 5.48
N GLN A 379 21.51 -5.48 4.35
CA GLN A 379 22.14 -4.87 3.18
C GLN A 379 21.28 -3.73 2.61
N GLY A 380 19.95 -3.92 2.60
CA GLY A 380 19.01 -2.88 2.15
C GLY A 380 19.09 -1.58 2.96
N TYR A 381 19.32 -1.65 4.27
CA TYR A 381 19.51 -0.47 5.09
C TYR A 381 20.87 0.20 4.82
N LYS A 382 21.93 -0.59 4.68
CA LYS A 382 23.30 -0.10 4.42
C LYS A 382 23.41 0.64 3.08
N ASP A 383 22.73 0.13 2.06
CA ASP A 383 22.77 0.67 0.69
C ASP A 383 21.78 1.82 0.45
N SER A 384 20.98 2.18 1.47
CA SER A 384 19.95 3.20 1.34
C SER A 384 20.49 4.65 1.35
N GLU A 385 19.75 5.57 0.74
CA GLU A 385 20.10 7.00 0.68
C GLU A 385 20.30 7.58 2.09
N GLU A 386 21.36 8.36 2.30
CA GLU A 386 21.75 8.92 3.60
C GLU A 386 20.59 9.61 4.35
N LYS A 387 19.78 10.40 3.64
CA LYS A 387 18.63 11.09 4.25
C LYS A 387 17.55 10.11 4.73
N PHE A 388 17.27 9.08 3.92
CA PHE A 388 16.33 8.02 4.28
C PHE A 388 16.87 7.21 5.44
N LYS A 389 18.13 6.79 5.36
CA LYS A 389 18.84 6.06 6.41
C LYS A 389 18.80 6.78 7.76
N ASN A 390 19.09 8.08 7.78
CA ASN A 390 19.04 8.89 9.00
C ASN A 390 17.63 8.96 9.60
N ASN A 391 16.60 9.02 8.75
CA ASN A 391 15.22 8.99 9.21
C ASN A 391 14.85 7.64 9.85
N ILE A 392 15.21 6.55 9.18
CA ILE A 392 15.01 5.19 9.69
C ILE A 392 15.77 4.98 11.00
N HIS A 393 17.03 5.44 11.07
CA HIS A 393 17.85 5.35 12.26
C HIS A 393 17.19 6.05 13.45
N ALA A 394 16.70 7.29 13.26
CA ALA A 394 16.02 8.04 14.32
C ALA A 394 14.78 7.30 14.86
N ARG A 395 14.00 6.64 13.99
CA ARG A 395 12.85 5.82 14.39
C ARG A 395 13.26 4.60 15.20
N LEU A 396 14.30 3.89 14.76
CA LEU A 396 14.81 2.71 15.46
C LEU A 396 15.39 3.07 16.83
N VAL A 397 16.11 4.18 16.94
CA VAL A 397 16.63 4.69 18.23
C VAL A 397 15.48 5.00 19.19
N ASN A 398 14.46 5.74 18.73
CA ASN A 398 13.29 6.05 19.55
C ASN A 398 12.52 4.78 19.96
N LEU A 399 12.38 3.82 19.05
CA LEU A 399 11.75 2.53 19.35
C LEU A 399 12.53 1.75 20.42
N LEU A 400 13.87 1.75 20.34
CA LEU A 400 14.73 1.12 21.34
C LEU A 400 14.63 1.83 22.71
N GLU A 401 14.60 3.16 22.71
CA GLU A 401 14.41 3.97 23.92
C GLU A 401 13.08 3.64 24.60
N ASN A 402 11.97 3.68 23.87
CA ASN A 402 10.65 3.29 24.38
C ASN A 402 10.62 1.84 24.87
N CYS A 403 11.28 0.91 24.17
CA CYS A 403 11.42 -0.47 24.62
C CYS A 403 12.17 -0.57 25.96
N ASN A 404 13.15 0.30 26.21
CA ASN A 404 13.89 0.33 27.47
C ASN A 404 13.12 1.04 28.58
N GLU A 405 12.30 2.05 28.28
CA GLU A 405 11.41 2.66 29.28
C GLU A 405 10.40 1.66 29.86
N ILE A 406 9.90 0.73 29.03
CA ILE A 406 9.02 -0.36 29.47
C ILE A 406 9.73 -1.31 30.46
N GLU A 407 11.05 -1.46 30.37
CA GLU A 407 11.86 -2.25 31.34
C GLU A 407 11.84 -1.65 32.75
N ASN A 408 11.84 -0.32 32.81
CA ASN A 408 11.97 0.44 34.04
C ASN A 408 10.62 0.75 34.70
N CYS A 409 9.50 0.41 34.06
CA CYS A 409 8.17 0.62 34.60
C CYS A 409 7.77 -0.54 35.52
N ASP A 410 7.76 -0.29 36.84
CA ASP A 410 7.00 -1.13 37.79
C ASP A 410 5.50 -1.12 37.39
N LEU A 411 4.81 -2.25 37.58
CA LEU A 411 3.43 -2.55 37.14
C LEU A 411 2.33 -1.54 37.58
N ASN A 412 2.66 -0.46 38.30
CA ASN A 412 1.76 0.64 38.63
C ASN A 412 1.61 1.65 37.47
N LEU A 413 0.97 1.19 36.41
CA LEU A 413 0.73 1.88 35.12
C LEU A 413 -0.25 3.06 35.14
N ASN A 414 -0.50 3.71 36.29
CA ASN A 414 -1.51 4.77 36.37
C ASN A 414 -1.00 6.17 36.01
N ASN A 415 0.31 6.45 36.02
CA ASN A 415 0.78 7.85 35.97
C ASN A 415 1.85 8.23 34.93
N THR A 416 2.46 7.31 34.17
CA THR A 416 3.75 7.66 33.52
C THR A 416 3.83 7.62 32.00
N LEU A 417 2.77 7.30 31.26
CA LEU A 417 2.81 7.38 29.80
C LEU A 417 1.49 7.93 29.27
N SER A 418 1.40 9.25 29.06
CA SER A 418 0.33 9.77 28.21
C SER A 418 0.54 9.17 26.82
N ILE A 419 -0.50 8.52 26.30
CA ILE A 419 -0.44 7.92 24.97
C ILE A 419 -0.24 9.00 23.92
N GLU A 420 -0.69 10.22 24.18
CA GLU A 420 -0.42 11.38 23.33
C GLU A 420 1.08 11.64 23.14
N GLU A 421 1.92 11.52 24.19
CA GLU A 421 3.37 11.78 24.11
C GLU A 421 4.14 10.71 23.31
N ILE A 422 3.68 9.45 23.30
CA ILE A 422 4.30 8.36 22.50
C ILE A 422 3.94 8.48 21.00
N LEU A 423 2.95 9.29 20.63
CA LEU A 423 2.30 9.25 19.31
C LEU A 423 2.72 10.33 18.31
N GLU A 424 3.74 11.15 18.60
CA GLU A 424 4.21 12.18 17.65
C GLU A 424 5.16 11.67 16.55
N ILE A 425 5.40 10.36 16.45
CA ILE A 425 6.35 9.81 15.46
C ILE A 425 5.64 9.40 14.16
N TYR A 426 4.94 10.34 13.52
CA TYR A 426 4.53 10.20 12.12
C TYR A 426 5.03 11.34 11.21
N GLN A 427 5.90 12.21 11.75
CA GLN A 427 6.53 13.26 10.95
C GLN A 427 7.43 12.69 9.83
N ALA A 428 7.95 11.46 10.01
CA ALA A 428 8.87 10.77 9.09
C ALA A 428 8.24 10.36 7.75
N ILE A 429 7.11 9.65 7.77
CA ILE A 429 6.39 9.25 6.56
C ILE A 429 5.91 10.47 5.77
N LYS A 430 5.54 11.54 6.48
CA LYS A 430 5.22 12.84 5.91
C LYS A 430 6.44 13.50 5.24
N THR A 431 7.63 13.45 5.83
CA THR A 431 8.86 13.94 5.16
C THR A 431 9.22 13.10 3.94
N GLU A 432 9.01 11.78 3.96
CA GLU A 432 9.29 10.93 2.81
C GLU A 432 8.30 11.14 1.67
N PHE A 433 7.00 11.24 1.94
CA PHE A 433 6.01 11.56 0.91
C PHE A 433 6.06 13.02 0.44
N LYS A 434 6.55 13.96 1.27
CA LYS A 434 6.83 15.35 0.84
C LYS A 434 8.14 15.49 0.06
N SER A 435 9.18 14.71 0.39
CA SER A 435 10.53 14.86 -0.18
C SER A 435 10.93 13.81 -1.22
N SER A 436 10.19 12.72 -1.37
CA SER A 436 10.28 11.78 -2.51
C SER A 436 9.71 12.36 -3.81
N ARG A 437 9.79 13.69 -3.93
CA ARG A 437 9.25 14.49 -5.03
C ARG A 437 9.74 13.96 -6.37
N HIS A 438 10.92 13.33 -6.42
CA HIS A 438 11.58 13.02 -7.69
C HIS A 438 12.11 11.59 -7.81
N TRP A 439 12.18 10.77 -6.75
CA TRP A 439 12.85 9.46 -6.82
C TRP A 439 11.88 8.32 -7.12
N TYR A 440 12.27 7.47 -8.05
CA TYR A 440 11.59 6.26 -8.48
C TYR A 440 12.59 5.12 -8.40
N GLU A 441 12.14 3.94 -8.02
CA GLU A 441 13.01 2.76 -7.93
C GLU A 441 12.77 1.91 -9.17
N CYS A 442 13.85 1.58 -9.87
CA CYS A 442 13.77 0.66 -10.99
C CYS A 442 13.72 -0.78 -10.46
N PRO A 443 13.27 -1.73 -11.28
CA PRO A 443 13.12 -3.14 -10.92
C PRO A 443 14.41 -3.86 -10.47
N ASN A 444 15.59 -3.27 -10.70
CA ASN A 444 16.87 -3.75 -10.21
C ASN A 444 17.33 -3.02 -8.92
N GLY A 445 16.45 -2.27 -8.27
CA GLY A 445 16.74 -1.47 -7.07
C GLY A 445 17.41 -0.12 -7.33
N HIS A 446 17.57 0.31 -8.60
CA HIS A 446 18.24 1.58 -8.89
C HIS A 446 17.30 2.76 -8.75
N LEU A 447 17.73 3.77 -8.00
CA LEU A 447 17.04 5.05 -7.90
C LEU A 447 17.21 5.86 -9.20
N TYR A 448 16.11 6.32 -9.78
CA TYR A 448 16.10 7.28 -10.87
C TYR A 448 15.22 8.47 -10.52
N THR A 449 15.54 9.63 -11.09
CA THR A 449 14.68 10.81 -10.95
C THR A 449 13.88 11.10 -12.21
N ILE A 450 12.61 11.45 -12.04
CA ILE A 450 11.85 12.06 -13.15
C ILE A 450 12.01 13.57 -13.02
N GLU A 451 12.78 14.17 -13.93
CA GLU A 451 12.89 15.63 -14.03
C GLU A 451 11.52 16.27 -14.26
N LYS A 452 11.32 17.40 -13.56
CA LYS A 452 10.15 18.26 -13.67
C LYS A 452 9.95 18.68 -15.12
N CYS A 453 8.73 18.50 -15.64
CA CYS A 453 8.18 19.60 -16.43
C CYS A 453 7.68 20.60 -15.39
N ASP A 454 8.40 21.69 -15.21
CA ASP A 454 7.72 22.91 -14.81
C ASP A 454 6.63 23.18 -15.86
N GLU A 455 5.47 23.68 -15.41
CA GLU A 455 4.28 24.00 -16.21
C GLU A 455 3.26 22.85 -16.40
N CYS A 456 2.54 22.56 -15.31
CA CYS A 456 1.10 22.29 -15.44
C CYS A 456 0.38 23.58 -15.86
N TYR A 457 0.52 24.00 -17.12
CA TYR A 457 -0.49 24.84 -17.77
C TYR A 457 -1.35 23.93 -18.63
N PHE A 458 -2.64 23.89 -18.29
CA PHE A 458 -3.69 23.43 -19.20
C PHE A 458 -3.56 24.20 -20.52
N PHE A 459 -3.33 23.49 -21.63
CA PHE A 459 -3.87 23.80 -22.95
C PHE A 459 -4.04 22.50 -23.75
#